data_AF-A0AB35PMU8-F1
#
_entry.id   AF-A0AB35PMU8-F1
#
_cell.length_a   1.000
_cell.length_b   1.000
_cell.length_c   1.000
_cell.angle_alpha   90.00
_cell.angle_beta   90.00
_cell.angle_gamma   90.00
#
_symmetry.space_group_name_H-M   'P 1'
#
loop_
_entity.id
_entity.type
_entity.pdbx_description
1 polymer ?
#
loop_
_entity_poly.entity_id
_entity_poly.type
_entity_poly.pdbx_seq_one_letter_code
_entity_poly.pdbx_strand_id
1 'polypeptide(L)'
;EGTGLKIQTTYDWKNYNWYRMTMRSWQENGHTKFGQWLKDVSKNQWKLIGIMDFPVPNVTFNYGQTLFQEDWLGNGQDVREARVKNGYGRNISDKKWTSWNTQSIEGQEPLNNNWDGGATSEYLWFKAGGDSRSTIGTGKTFTLNQPSQPEIGKLDYDVKSM
;
A
#
# COMPACT_ATOMS: atom_id res chain seq x y z
N GLU A 1 3.03 8.10 17.71
CA GLU A 1 2.37 8.15 16.39
C GLU A 1 2.19 9.57 15.81
N GLY A 2 2.88 10.61 16.35
CA GLY A 2 2.71 11.98 15.86
C GLY A 2 1.27 12.51 15.99
N THR A 3 0.99 13.65 15.35
CA THR A 3 -0.35 14.26 15.27
C THR A 3 -0.66 14.62 13.82
N GLY A 4 -1.89 14.39 13.38
CA GLY A 4 -2.32 14.72 12.01
C GLY A 4 -3.79 14.43 11.76
N LEU A 5 -4.24 14.69 10.52
CA LEU A 5 -5.56 14.34 10.05
C LEU A 5 -5.60 12.86 9.65
N LYS A 6 -6.67 12.15 10.03
CA LYS A 6 -6.98 10.81 9.52
C LYS A 6 -8.34 10.81 8.84
N ILE A 7 -8.44 10.08 7.74
CA ILE A 7 -9.71 9.77 7.07
C ILE A 7 -9.88 8.26 7.09
N GLN A 8 -11.07 7.81 7.50
CA GLN A 8 -11.43 6.40 7.50
C GLN A 8 -12.78 6.26 6.79
N THR A 9 -12.83 5.43 5.76
CA THR A 9 -14.05 5.13 5.01
C THR A 9 -14.43 3.67 5.26
N THR A 10 -15.64 3.43 5.76
CA THR A 10 -16.18 2.08 5.86
C THR A 10 -16.32 1.48 4.46
N TYR A 11 -15.82 0.26 4.31
CA TYR A 11 -15.87 -0.49 3.07
C TYR A 11 -16.15 -1.96 3.38
N ASP A 12 -17.02 -2.59 2.59
CA ASP A 12 -17.41 -3.99 2.75
C ASP A 12 -16.36 -4.91 2.11
N TRP A 13 -15.20 -5.00 2.75
CA TRP A 13 -14.11 -5.87 2.31
C TRP A 13 -14.53 -7.33 2.34
N LYS A 14 -14.12 -8.08 1.32
CA LYS A 14 -14.31 -9.51 1.23
C LYS A 14 -12.96 -10.20 1.33
N ASN A 15 -12.91 -11.24 2.16
CA ASN A 15 -11.74 -12.10 2.26
C ASN A 15 -11.45 -12.71 0.88
N TYR A 16 -10.18 -12.93 0.60
CA TYR A 16 -9.70 -13.55 -0.64
C TYR A 16 -10.02 -12.76 -1.92
N ASN A 17 -10.31 -11.46 -1.81
CA ASN A 17 -10.47 -10.57 -2.96
C ASN A 17 -9.23 -9.70 -3.18
N TRP A 18 -8.92 -9.42 -4.44
CA TRP A 18 -7.90 -8.45 -4.81
C TRP A 18 -8.47 -7.05 -4.81
N TYR A 19 -7.76 -6.16 -4.12
CA TYR A 19 -8.04 -4.74 -4.11
C TYR A 19 -6.81 -3.98 -4.61
N ARG A 20 -7.06 -2.93 -5.39
CA ARG A 20 -6.03 -2.01 -5.82
C ARG A 20 -6.20 -0.69 -5.10
N MET A 21 -5.14 -0.24 -4.46
CA MET A 21 -5.07 1.07 -3.80
C MET A 21 -4.15 1.96 -4.62
N THR A 22 -4.46 3.25 -4.64
CA THR A 22 -3.56 4.27 -5.21
C THR A 22 -3.65 5.54 -4.38
N MET A 23 -2.50 6.20 -4.24
CA MET A 23 -2.38 7.50 -3.59
C MET A 23 -1.74 8.48 -4.56
N ARG A 24 -2.16 9.74 -4.50
CA ARG A 24 -1.62 10.81 -5.35
C ARG A 24 -1.56 12.10 -4.56
N SER A 25 -0.50 12.88 -4.79
CA SER A 25 -0.47 14.29 -4.42
C SER A 25 -0.57 15.21 -5.65
N TRP A 26 -1.17 16.38 -5.47
CA TRP A 26 -1.21 17.47 -6.47
C TRP A 26 -1.27 18.83 -5.78
N GLN A 27 -1.02 19.89 -6.54
CA GLN A 27 -1.06 21.27 -6.04
C GLN A 27 -2.39 21.91 -6.38
N GLU A 28 -2.97 22.64 -5.42
CA GLU A 28 -4.20 23.40 -5.60
C GLU A 28 -4.20 24.58 -4.60
N ASN A 29 -4.40 25.81 -5.08
CA ASN A 29 -4.46 27.02 -4.25
C ASN A 29 -3.27 27.22 -3.28
N GLY A 30 -2.05 26.87 -3.72
CA GLY A 30 -0.84 26.97 -2.89
C GLY A 30 -0.71 25.89 -1.81
N HIS A 31 -1.64 24.92 -1.76
CA HIS A 31 -1.62 23.77 -0.87
C HIS A 31 -1.28 22.49 -1.64
N THR A 32 -0.82 21.48 -0.91
CA THR A 32 -0.71 20.12 -1.44
C THR A 32 -1.94 19.32 -1.04
N LYS A 33 -2.66 18.77 -2.02
CA LYS A 33 -3.71 17.80 -1.78
C LYS A 33 -3.15 16.39 -1.80
N PHE A 34 -3.70 15.52 -0.95
CA PHE A 34 -3.42 14.08 -0.95
C PHE A 34 -4.72 13.32 -1.10
N GLY A 35 -4.85 12.53 -2.16
CA GLY A 35 -6.02 11.70 -2.38
C GLY A 35 -5.68 10.23 -2.33
N GLN A 36 -6.67 9.43 -1.92
CA GLN A 36 -6.60 7.98 -1.92
C GLN A 36 -7.83 7.39 -2.61
N TRP A 37 -7.59 6.39 -3.46
CA TRP A 37 -8.64 5.66 -4.17
C TRP A 37 -8.44 4.17 -3.98
N LEU A 38 -9.57 3.45 -3.99
CA LEU A 38 -9.66 2.02 -3.86
C LEU A 38 -10.43 1.46 -5.05
N LYS A 39 -9.99 0.33 -5.59
CA LYS A 39 -10.73 -0.46 -6.57
C LYS A 39 -10.85 -1.90 -6.12
N ASP A 40 -12.07 -2.37 -6.04
CA ASP A 40 -12.34 -3.81 -6.04
C ASP A 40 -12.11 -4.31 -7.47
N VAL A 41 -11.11 -5.18 -7.64
CA VAL A 41 -10.71 -5.67 -8.96
C VAL A 41 -11.84 -6.47 -9.61
N SER A 42 -12.66 -7.17 -8.83
CA SER A 42 -13.79 -7.95 -9.34
C SER A 42 -14.93 -7.09 -9.90
N LYS A 43 -15.13 -5.90 -9.33
CA LYS A 43 -16.17 -4.95 -9.75
C LYS A 43 -15.66 -3.93 -10.78
N ASN A 44 -14.35 -3.85 -10.95
CA ASN A 44 -13.66 -2.95 -11.88
C ASN A 44 -14.01 -1.45 -11.69
N GLN A 45 -14.39 -1.03 -10.48
CA GLN A 45 -14.81 0.35 -10.18
C GLN A 45 -13.92 0.99 -9.12
N TRP A 46 -13.47 2.21 -9.40
CA TRP A 46 -12.74 3.04 -8.45
C TRP A 46 -13.70 3.77 -7.51
N LYS A 47 -13.35 3.83 -6.24
CA LYS A 47 -14.02 4.59 -5.18
C LYS A 47 -13.01 5.56 -4.57
N LEU A 48 -13.39 6.84 -4.48
CA LEU A 48 -12.65 7.82 -3.70
C LEU A 48 -12.79 7.50 -2.20
N ILE A 49 -11.66 7.38 -1.50
CA ILE A 49 -11.62 7.22 -0.03
C ILE A 49 -11.63 8.58 0.65
N GLY A 50 -10.86 9.53 0.12
CA GLY A 50 -10.80 10.89 0.66
C GLY A 50 -9.74 11.74 -0.01
N ILE A 51 -9.86 13.05 0.21
CA ILE A 51 -8.87 14.06 -0.18
C ILE A 51 -8.54 14.85 1.08
N MET A 52 -7.26 14.88 1.44
CA MET A 52 -6.72 15.70 2.52
C MET A 52 -6.08 16.96 1.95
N ASP A 53 -6.29 18.07 2.64
CA ASP A 53 -5.68 19.36 2.31
C ASP A 53 -4.52 19.65 3.26
N PHE A 54 -3.31 19.75 2.71
CA PHE A 54 -2.11 20.08 3.47
C PHE A 54 -1.65 21.49 3.13
N PRO A 55 -1.60 22.42 4.11
CA PRO A 55 -1.38 23.86 3.89
C PRO A 55 0.09 24.21 3.62
N VAL A 56 0.80 23.34 2.89
CA VAL A 56 2.17 23.54 2.46
C VAL A 56 2.27 23.09 1.00
N PRO A 57 2.82 23.91 0.09
CA PRO A 57 2.99 23.53 -1.31
C PRO A 57 4.12 22.51 -1.48
N ASN A 58 4.09 21.82 -2.61
CA ASN A 58 5.14 20.94 -3.13
C ASN A 58 5.52 19.75 -2.22
N VAL A 59 4.57 19.23 -1.43
CA VAL A 59 4.80 18.02 -0.63
C VAL A 59 4.59 16.78 -1.49
N THR A 60 5.49 15.82 -1.35
CA THR A 60 5.53 14.60 -2.17
C THR A 60 5.73 13.37 -1.31
N PHE A 61 5.41 12.19 -1.86
CA PHE A 61 5.72 10.92 -1.21
C PHE A 61 7.23 10.65 -1.32
N ASN A 62 8.00 11.13 -0.36
CA ASN A 62 9.47 11.14 -0.41
C ASN A 62 10.15 10.20 0.60
N TYR A 63 9.37 9.44 1.38
CA TYR A 63 9.88 8.50 2.37
C TYR A 63 9.24 7.10 2.20
N GLY A 64 9.98 6.07 2.62
CA GLY A 64 9.76 4.64 2.42
C GLY A 64 8.33 4.24 2.05
N GLN A 65 8.15 3.72 0.84
CA GLN A 65 6.88 3.15 0.40
C GLN A 65 6.78 1.71 0.92
N THR A 66 6.33 1.56 2.15
CA THR A 66 6.14 0.27 2.80
C THR A 66 4.67 -0.07 2.96
N LEU A 67 4.39 -1.35 3.17
CA LEU A 67 3.13 -1.87 3.66
C LEU A 67 3.43 -2.65 4.93
N PHE A 68 2.55 -2.55 5.91
CA PHE A 68 2.70 -3.27 7.17
C PHE A 68 1.37 -3.88 7.60
N GLN A 69 1.45 -4.91 8.43
CA GLN A 69 0.33 -5.55 9.10
C GLN A 69 0.56 -5.44 10.60
N GLU A 70 -0.44 -4.94 11.31
CA GLU A 70 -0.38 -4.72 12.75
C GLU A 70 -1.56 -5.40 13.44
N ASP A 71 -1.30 -6.01 14.59
CA ASP A 71 -2.36 -6.34 15.53
C ASP A 71 -2.51 -5.23 16.56
N TRP A 72 -3.36 -4.25 16.23
CA TRP A 72 -3.58 -3.08 17.07
C TRP A 72 -4.20 -3.41 18.44
N LEU A 73 -5.01 -4.48 18.52
CA LEU A 73 -5.61 -4.93 19.79
C LEU A 73 -4.61 -5.68 20.68
N GLY A 74 -3.44 -6.06 20.14
CA GLY A 74 -2.37 -6.75 20.88
C GLY A 74 -2.77 -8.11 21.43
N ASN A 75 -3.79 -8.77 20.85
CA ASN A 75 -4.27 -10.06 21.34
C ASN A 75 -3.44 -11.24 20.81
N GLY A 76 -2.78 -11.09 19.66
CA GLY A 76 -1.76 -11.97 19.10
C GLY A 76 -2.16 -13.43 18.83
N GLN A 77 -3.35 -13.86 19.25
CA GLN A 77 -3.78 -15.26 19.26
C GLN A 77 -4.10 -15.79 17.86
N ASP A 78 -4.73 -14.97 17.03
CA ASP A 78 -5.16 -15.37 15.70
C ASP A 78 -4.11 -15.02 14.64
N VAL A 79 -3.87 -15.96 13.72
CA VAL A 79 -3.04 -15.71 12.55
C VAL A 79 -3.79 -14.81 11.58
N ARG A 80 -3.15 -13.72 11.16
CA ARG A 80 -3.62 -12.81 10.11
C ARG A 80 -2.66 -12.91 8.93
N GLU A 81 -3.18 -12.99 7.72
CA GLU A 81 -2.41 -13.06 6.48
C GLU A 81 -2.84 -11.97 5.51
N ALA A 82 -1.87 -11.39 4.80
CA ALA A 82 -2.13 -10.58 3.63
C ALA A 82 -1.20 -10.95 2.47
N ARG A 83 -1.64 -10.60 1.27
CA ARG A 83 -0.90 -10.81 0.02
C ARG A 83 -0.82 -9.50 -0.73
N VAL A 84 0.35 -9.19 -1.25
CA VAL A 84 0.62 -7.93 -1.97
C VAL A 84 1.35 -8.22 -3.27
N LYS A 85 1.00 -7.48 -4.31
CA LYS A 85 1.63 -7.51 -5.62
C LYS A 85 1.36 -6.21 -6.35
N ASN A 86 2.00 -6.02 -7.50
CA ASN A 86 1.73 -4.89 -8.38
C ASN A 86 1.99 -3.54 -7.69
N GLY A 87 3.14 -3.43 -7.03
CA GLY A 87 3.62 -2.20 -6.39
C GLY A 87 4.35 -1.30 -7.38
N TYR A 88 3.93 -0.03 -7.49
CA TYR A 88 4.48 0.91 -8.46
C TYR A 88 4.59 2.31 -7.86
N GLY A 89 5.65 3.02 -8.25
CA GLY A 89 5.81 4.46 -8.01
C GLY A 89 5.80 5.23 -9.33
N ARG A 90 5.25 6.45 -9.33
CA ARG A 90 5.34 7.36 -10.48
C ARG A 90 6.22 8.55 -10.13
N ASN A 91 7.28 8.76 -10.90
CA ASN A 91 8.16 9.89 -10.71
C ASN A 91 7.44 11.20 -11.08
N ILE A 92 7.63 12.24 -10.25
CA ILE A 92 6.92 13.51 -10.39
C ILE A 92 7.50 14.38 -11.51
N SER A 93 8.81 14.32 -11.78
CA SER A 93 9.45 15.15 -12.80
C SER A 93 9.22 14.62 -14.21
N ASP A 94 9.48 13.34 -14.46
CA ASP A 94 9.41 12.75 -15.80
C ASP A 94 8.13 11.94 -16.08
N LYS A 95 7.27 11.79 -15.07
CA LYS A 95 6.00 11.07 -15.13
C LYS A 95 6.13 9.57 -15.46
N LYS A 96 7.32 8.99 -15.39
CA LYS A 96 7.55 7.57 -15.65
C LYS A 96 7.17 6.71 -14.44
N TRP A 97 6.75 5.49 -14.74
CA TRP A 97 6.47 4.46 -13.74
C TRP A 97 7.73 3.66 -13.43
N THR A 98 7.91 3.36 -12.14
CA THR A 98 8.90 2.42 -11.64
C THR A 98 8.17 1.24 -11.03
N SER A 99 8.48 0.05 -11.52
CA SER A 99 8.01 -1.22 -10.96
C SER A 99 8.82 -1.54 -9.70
N TRP A 100 8.15 -1.71 -8.57
CA TRP A 100 8.78 -2.19 -7.33
C TRP A 100 8.74 -3.71 -7.28
N ASN A 101 9.36 -4.36 -8.26
CA ASN A 101 9.33 -5.82 -8.39
C ASN A 101 10.31 -6.54 -7.46
N THR A 102 11.20 -5.81 -6.78
CA THR A 102 12.12 -6.34 -5.77
C THR A 102 11.78 -5.72 -4.42
N GLN A 103 11.48 -6.54 -3.43
CA GLN A 103 10.91 -6.11 -2.15
C GLN A 103 11.51 -6.93 -1.00
N SER A 104 11.82 -6.29 0.14
CA SER A 104 12.21 -6.97 1.38
C SER A 104 10.99 -7.19 2.29
N ILE A 105 11.01 -8.29 3.05
CA ILE A 105 10.06 -8.51 4.15
C ILE A 105 10.84 -8.47 5.46
N GLU A 106 10.34 -7.69 6.41
CA GLU A 106 10.95 -7.45 7.71
C GLU A 106 9.88 -7.59 8.81
N GLY A 107 10.29 -8.13 9.95
CA GLY A 107 9.51 -8.12 11.19
C GLY A 107 10.00 -7.01 12.11
N GLN A 108 9.09 -6.43 12.90
CA GLN A 108 9.45 -5.41 13.88
C GLN A 108 10.03 -6.05 15.15
N GLU A 109 11.35 -6.00 15.29
CA GLU A 109 12.05 -6.36 16.53
C GLU A 109 11.88 -5.28 17.61
N PRO A 110 11.91 -5.62 18.92
CA PRO A 110 12.05 -6.96 19.52
C PRO A 110 10.70 -7.63 19.82
N LEU A 111 9.60 -7.13 19.23
CA LEU A 111 8.24 -7.46 19.62
C LEU A 111 7.72 -8.65 18.80
N ASN A 112 8.02 -9.85 19.29
CA ASN A 112 7.43 -11.13 18.88
C ASN A 112 7.77 -11.62 17.46
N ASN A 113 8.53 -12.72 17.42
CA ASN A 113 8.84 -13.53 16.23
C ASN A 113 7.64 -14.28 15.62
N ASN A 114 6.42 -13.96 16.04
CA ASN A 114 5.21 -14.67 15.61
C ASN A 114 4.74 -14.16 14.25
N TRP A 115 5.66 -14.14 13.29
CA TRP A 115 5.43 -13.71 11.93
C TRP A 115 6.19 -14.61 10.97
N ASP A 116 5.76 -14.63 9.72
CA ASP A 116 6.48 -15.28 8.64
C ASP A 116 6.11 -14.59 7.32
N GLY A 117 6.88 -14.83 6.29
CA GLY A 117 6.61 -14.27 4.98
C GLY A 117 7.30 -15.04 3.89
N GLY A 118 6.96 -14.70 2.67
CA GLY A 118 7.57 -15.29 1.50
C GLY A 118 7.01 -14.70 0.22
N ALA A 119 7.36 -15.35 -0.89
CA ALA A 119 6.90 -14.94 -2.20
C ALA A 119 6.57 -16.15 -3.07
N THR A 120 5.67 -15.92 -4.01
CA THR A 120 5.59 -16.69 -5.25
C THR A 120 6.23 -15.87 -6.37
N SER A 121 6.18 -16.34 -7.62
CA SER A 121 6.52 -15.49 -8.77
C SER A 121 5.53 -14.34 -8.97
N GLU A 122 4.34 -14.37 -8.38
CA GLU A 122 3.28 -13.38 -8.63
C GLU A 122 3.04 -12.39 -7.49
N TYR A 123 3.27 -12.79 -6.24
CA TYR A 123 2.95 -11.98 -5.06
C TYR A 123 3.85 -12.31 -3.87
N LEU A 124 4.02 -11.32 -3.00
CA LEU A 124 4.46 -11.53 -1.63
C LEU A 124 3.28 -11.93 -0.75
N TRP A 125 3.55 -12.73 0.27
CA TRP A 125 2.64 -12.98 1.37
C TRP A 125 3.37 -12.77 2.69
N PHE A 126 2.63 -12.30 3.69
CA PHE A 126 3.11 -12.19 5.06
C PHE A 126 1.98 -12.52 6.02
N LYS A 127 2.35 -13.15 7.13
CA LYS A 127 1.42 -13.49 8.22
C LYS A 127 2.01 -13.13 9.56
N ALA A 128 1.15 -12.80 10.52
CA ALA A 128 1.53 -12.51 11.89
C ALA A 128 0.44 -12.98 12.87
N GLY A 129 0.84 -13.28 14.10
CA GLY A 129 -0.01 -13.84 15.15
C GLY A 129 0.03 -15.37 15.22
N GLY A 130 -0.69 -15.92 16.20
CA GLY A 130 -0.66 -17.33 16.57
C GLY A 130 0.76 -17.81 16.90
N ASP A 131 1.04 -19.07 16.58
CA ASP A 131 2.37 -19.69 16.71
C ASP A 131 3.21 -19.59 15.43
N SER A 132 3.00 -18.54 14.62
CA SER A 132 3.78 -18.33 13.40
C SER A 132 5.27 -18.28 13.70
N ARG A 133 6.11 -18.80 12.80
CA ARG A 133 7.57 -18.77 12.95
C ARG A 133 8.19 -18.41 11.62
N SER A 134 9.05 -17.40 11.63
CA SER A 134 9.70 -16.94 10.40
C SER A 134 10.61 -18.03 9.85
N THR A 135 10.41 -18.35 8.58
CA THR A 135 11.24 -19.29 7.81
C THR A 135 12.28 -18.58 6.96
N ILE A 136 12.14 -17.26 6.81
CA ILE A 136 12.94 -16.42 5.90
C ILE A 136 13.94 -15.53 6.63
N GLY A 137 13.86 -15.43 7.96
CA GLY A 137 14.60 -14.43 8.74
C GLY A 137 14.09 -13.01 8.44
N THR A 138 14.82 -11.98 8.90
CA THR A 138 14.47 -10.58 8.62
C THR A 138 15.22 -10.03 7.41
N GLY A 139 14.60 -9.12 6.65
CA GLY A 139 15.22 -8.42 5.53
C GLY A 139 15.39 -9.28 4.28
N LYS A 140 14.74 -10.46 4.19
CA LYS A 140 14.83 -11.30 3.00
C LYS A 140 14.20 -10.59 1.82
N THR A 141 14.97 -10.44 0.74
CA THR A 141 14.52 -9.84 -0.52
C THR A 141 13.97 -10.90 -1.47
N PHE A 142 12.86 -10.57 -2.12
CA PHE A 142 12.22 -11.37 -3.17
C PHE A 142 12.06 -10.55 -4.44
N THR A 143 12.05 -11.22 -5.59
CA THR A 143 11.77 -10.61 -6.89
C THR A 143 10.52 -11.26 -7.51
N LEU A 144 9.55 -10.43 -7.86
CA LEU A 144 8.30 -10.83 -8.50
C LEU A 144 8.41 -10.70 -10.03
N ASN A 145 7.70 -11.56 -10.75
CA ASN A 145 7.42 -11.40 -12.18
C ASN A 145 6.31 -10.33 -12.37
N GLN A 146 6.66 -9.08 -12.12
CA GLN A 146 5.77 -7.94 -12.17
C GLN A 146 6.02 -7.12 -13.45
N PRO A 147 4.98 -6.69 -14.19
CA PRO A 147 5.14 -5.83 -15.35
C PRO A 147 5.89 -4.53 -15.02
N SER A 148 6.52 -3.92 -16.02
CA SER A 148 7.22 -2.63 -15.85
C SER A 148 6.26 -1.44 -15.64
N GLN A 149 4.99 -1.59 -16.03
CA GLN A 149 3.96 -0.56 -15.91
C GLN A 149 2.70 -1.10 -15.22
N PRO A 150 1.95 -0.26 -14.48
CA PRO A 150 0.71 -0.67 -13.85
C PRO A 150 -0.48 -0.69 -14.82
N GLU A 151 -1.38 -1.65 -14.63
CA GLU A 151 -2.68 -1.68 -15.29
C GLU A 151 -3.71 -0.78 -14.58
N ILE A 152 -3.52 0.54 -14.59
CA ILE A 152 -4.39 1.45 -13.82
C ILE A 152 -5.82 1.58 -14.36
N GLY A 153 -6.04 1.30 -15.65
CA GLY A 153 -7.27 1.65 -16.36
C GLY A 153 -7.48 3.17 -16.40
N LYS A 154 -8.70 3.62 -16.70
CA LYS A 154 -9.06 5.03 -16.54
C LYS A 154 -9.35 5.28 -15.06
N LEU A 155 -8.49 6.06 -14.42
CA LEU A 155 -8.81 6.70 -13.14
C LEU A 155 -9.54 7.99 -13.51
N ASP A 156 -10.71 8.27 -12.95
CA ASP A 156 -11.46 9.52 -13.15
C ASP A 156 -10.75 10.73 -12.47
N TYR A 157 -9.44 10.85 -12.66
CA TYR A 157 -8.63 12.01 -12.28
C TYR A 157 -8.74 13.16 -13.25
N ASP A 158 -9.24 12.92 -14.46
CA ASP A 158 -9.39 13.96 -15.48
C ASP A 158 -10.63 14.83 -15.18
N VAL A 159 -10.71 15.34 -13.94
CA VAL A 159 -11.28 16.66 -13.75
C VAL A 159 -10.35 17.57 -14.54
N LYS A 160 -10.80 17.90 -15.75
CA LYS A 160 -10.14 18.83 -16.66
C LYS A 160 -9.55 19.96 -15.83
N SER A 161 -8.25 20.20 -15.96
CA SER A 161 -7.72 21.53 -15.71
C SER A 161 -8.58 22.49 -16.54
N MET A 162 -9.48 23.22 -15.86
CA MET A 162 -10.02 24.45 -16.38
C MET A 162 -8.97 25.54 -16.25
#